data_AF-A0A352RW47-F1
#
_entry.id   AF-A0A352RW47-F1
#
_cell.length_a   1.000
_cell.length_b   1.000
_cell.length_c   1.000
_cell.angle_alpha   90.00
_cell.angle_beta   90.00
_cell.angle_gamma   90.00
#
_symmetry.space_group_name_H-M   'P 1'
#
loop_
_entity.id
_entity.type
_entity.pdbx_description
1 polymer ?
#
loop_
_entity_poly.entity_id
_entity_poly.type
_entity_poly.pdbx_seq_one_letter_code
_entity_poly.pdbx_strand_id
1 'polypeptide(L)'
;MTRTFRTIHLAHIHCVFRCLAVTGLLAFGNAHATDIDCDPSVVSARPVPAHRMICESALFSMGYQRIFADQQRQLKAGSITESEIAAFRKKRDACDSAACLDTVFREWKAFAAQATTRRKP
;
A
#
# COMPACT_ATOMS: atom_id res chain seq x y z
N MET A 1 -31.77 55.78 16.08
CA MET A 1 -31.06 54.66 16.76
C MET A 1 -31.10 53.42 15.86
N THR A 2 -30.27 53.34 14.82
CA THR A 2 -30.31 52.21 13.84
C THR A 2 -28.98 52.07 13.09
N ARG A 3 -27.84 52.09 13.79
CA ARG A 3 -26.51 51.93 13.17
C ARG A 3 -25.60 50.86 13.80
N THR A 4 -26.10 50.09 14.77
CA THR A 4 -25.25 49.20 15.58
C THR A 4 -25.35 47.70 15.23
N PHE A 5 -26.33 47.28 14.41
CA PHE A 5 -26.55 45.84 14.13
C PHE A 5 -25.71 45.27 12.97
N ARG A 6 -25.15 46.13 12.10
CA ARG A 6 -24.47 45.68 10.87
C ARG A 6 -23.01 45.27 11.08
N THR A 7 -22.38 45.71 12.19
CA THR A 7 -20.99 45.40 12.55
C THR A 7 -20.82 44.06 13.26
N ILE A 8 -21.87 43.55 13.93
CA ILE A 8 -21.80 42.29 14.69
C ILE A 8 -21.82 41.08 13.75
N HIS A 9 -22.55 41.17 12.63
CA HIS A 9 -22.68 40.06 11.67
C HIS A 9 -21.40 39.79 10.86
N LEU A 10 -20.52 40.78 10.71
CA LEU A 10 -19.26 40.63 9.97
C LEU A 10 -18.17 39.94 10.81
N ALA A 11 -18.22 40.05 12.13
CA ALA A 11 -17.25 39.42 13.04
C ALA A 11 -17.50 37.90 13.21
N HIS A 12 -18.74 37.44 13.01
CA HIS A 12 -19.07 36.01 13.12
C HIS A 12 -18.63 35.19 11.91
N ILE A 13 -18.61 35.81 10.72
CA ILE A 13 -18.26 35.14 9.46
C ILE A 13 -16.74 34.89 9.36
N HIS A 14 -15.92 35.74 10.00
CA HIS A 14 -14.47 35.55 10.08
C HIS A 14 -14.01 34.54 11.15
N CYS A 15 -14.86 34.17 12.10
CA CYS A 15 -14.52 33.18 13.13
C CYS A 15 -14.63 31.75 12.60
N VAL A 16 -15.53 31.49 11.64
CA VAL A 16 -15.70 30.16 11.04
C VAL A 16 -14.60 29.85 10.00
N PHE A 17 -14.03 30.87 9.36
CA PHE A 17 -13.05 30.71 8.27
C PHE A 17 -11.60 30.47 8.69
N ARG A 18 -11.29 30.48 10.00
CA ARG A 18 -9.90 30.44 10.50
C ARG A 18 -9.50 29.16 11.24
N CYS A 19 -10.38 28.16 11.27
CA CYS A 19 -10.07 26.80 11.76
C CYS A 19 -9.99 25.75 10.64
N LEU A 20 -9.70 26.16 9.41
CA LEU A 20 -9.09 25.24 8.43
C LEU A 20 -7.60 25.14 8.75
N ALA A 21 -7.31 24.48 9.87
CA ALA A 21 -5.98 23.94 10.11
C ALA A 21 -5.71 22.95 8.98
N VAL A 22 -4.84 23.36 8.05
CA VAL A 22 -4.18 22.45 7.11
C VAL A 22 -3.32 21.52 7.96
N THR A 23 -3.93 20.46 8.46
CA THR A 23 -3.26 19.34 9.13
C THR A 23 -3.73 18.09 8.42
N GLY A 24 -3.18 17.86 7.23
CA GLY A 24 -3.67 16.79 6.34
C GLY A 24 -2.72 16.37 5.24
N LEU A 25 -1.42 16.64 5.36
CA LEU A 25 -0.36 16.04 4.56
C LEU A 25 0.81 15.97 5.54
N LEU A 26 1.19 14.83 6.12
CA LEU A 26 1.85 13.71 5.46
C LEU A 26 1.57 12.41 6.25
N ALA A 27 0.40 11.78 6.06
CA ALA A 27 0.36 10.33 6.23
C ALA A 27 0.96 9.74 4.96
N PHE A 28 2.29 9.76 4.84
CA PHE A 28 2.96 8.67 4.13
C PHE A 28 2.71 7.44 4.99
N GLY A 29 1.48 6.91 4.93
CA GLY A 29 1.24 5.53 5.24
C GLY A 29 2.14 4.79 4.28
N ASN A 30 3.35 4.45 4.74
CA ASN A 30 4.06 3.34 4.16
C ASN A 30 3.04 2.22 4.24
N ALA A 31 2.41 1.92 3.10
CA ALA A 31 1.52 0.79 2.98
C ALA A 31 2.43 -0.42 3.10
N HIS A 32 2.83 -0.72 4.34
CA HIS A 32 3.69 -1.83 4.67
C HIS A 32 2.89 -3.07 4.30
N ALA A 33 3.45 -3.88 3.42
CA ALA A 33 2.92 -5.19 3.11
C ALA A 33 2.72 -5.95 4.43
N THR A 34 1.47 -6.19 4.81
CA THR A 34 1.13 -6.70 6.14
C THR A 34 1.42 -8.18 6.31
N ASP A 35 1.76 -8.87 5.22
CA ASP A 35 2.03 -10.32 5.24
C ASP A 35 3.51 -10.68 5.38
N ILE A 36 4.44 -9.70 5.32
CA ILE A 36 5.84 -9.89 5.69
C ILE A 36 6.23 -8.77 6.65
N ASP A 37 6.59 -9.13 7.88
CA ASP A 37 7.16 -8.19 8.84
C ASP A 37 8.69 -8.19 8.74
N CYS A 38 9.27 -7.02 8.47
CA CYS A 38 10.72 -6.82 8.38
C CYS A 38 11.28 -6.17 9.66
N ASP A 39 10.49 -6.01 10.72
CA ASP A 39 10.99 -5.60 12.02
C ASP A 39 11.92 -6.69 12.59
N PRO A 40 13.22 -6.41 12.79
CA PRO A 40 14.15 -7.40 13.34
C PRO A 40 13.79 -7.82 14.78
N SER A 41 12.93 -7.06 15.46
CA SER A 41 12.42 -7.35 16.80
C SER A 41 11.32 -8.43 16.79
N VAL A 42 10.69 -8.67 15.64
CA VAL A 42 9.61 -9.64 15.48
C VAL A 42 10.20 -10.97 15.03
N VAL A 43 10.42 -11.88 15.99
CA VAL A 43 10.86 -13.25 15.69
C VAL A 43 9.69 -14.02 15.08
N SER A 44 9.77 -14.30 13.78
CA SER A 44 8.79 -15.14 13.09
C SER A 44 8.88 -16.60 13.57
N ALA A 45 7.75 -17.17 13.99
CA ALA A 45 7.68 -18.57 14.44
C ALA A 45 8.05 -19.60 13.35
N ARG A 46 8.01 -19.19 12.07
CA ARG A 46 8.42 -20.00 10.92
C ARG A 46 9.30 -19.17 9.99
N PRO A 47 10.64 -19.34 10.03
CA PRO A 47 11.53 -18.60 9.15
C PRO A 47 11.32 -19.07 7.71
N VAL A 48 10.93 -18.16 6.83
CA VAL A 48 10.83 -18.39 5.38
C VAL A 48 12.03 -17.70 4.70
N PRO A 49 12.90 -18.44 3.98
CA PRO A 49 14.10 -17.86 3.35
C PRO A 49 13.79 -16.65 2.45
N ALA A 50 12.67 -16.73 1.71
CA ALA A 50 12.17 -15.65 0.89
C ALA A 50 11.91 -14.35 1.67
N HIS A 51 11.35 -14.43 2.87
CA HIS A 51 11.03 -13.24 3.67
C HIS A 51 12.30 -12.53 4.12
N ARG A 52 13.30 -13.31 4.55
CA ARG A 52 14.63 -12.79 4.90
C ARG A 52 15.26 -12.05 3.72
N MET A 53 15.31 -12.66 2.54
CA MET A 53 15.87 -12.02 1.34
C MET A 53 15.10 -10.76 0.93
N ILE A 54 13.78 -10.73 1.12
CA ILE A 54 12.96 -9.55 0.87
C ILE A 54 13.32 -8.43 1.84
N CYS A 55 13.53 -8.72 3.12
CA CYS A 55 13.85 -7.71 4.13
C CYS A 55 15.30 -7.21 4.06
N GLU A 56 16.27 -8.08 3.73
CA GLU A 56 17.70 -7.73 3.71
C GLU A 56 18.12 -6.88 2.50
N SER A 57 17.31 -6.84 1.44
CA SER A 57 17.62 -6.13 0.20
C SER A 57 16.61 -5.02 -0.08
N ALA A 58 17.07 -3.78 -0.22
CA ALA A 58 16.23 -2.65 -0.60
C ALA A 58 15.49 -2.87 -1.94
N LEU A 59 16.12 -3.59 -2.88
CA LEU A 59 15.53 -3.91 -4.17
C LEU A 59 14.30 -4.80 -4.00
N PHE A 60 14.43 -5.87 -3.20
CA PHE A 60 13.33 -6.81 -2.98
C PHE A 60 12.29 -6.25 -2.02
N SER A 61 12.68 -5.52 -0.97
CA SER A 61 11.73 -4.90 -0.04
C SER A 61 10.84 -3.89 -0.77
N MET A 62 11.42 -2.91 -1.46
CA MET A 62 10.65 -1.91 -2.21
C MET A 62 9.86 -2.55 -3.37
N GLY A 63 10.44 -3.55 -4.04
CA GLY A 63 9.75 -4.31 -5.08
C GLY A 63 8.50 -5.00 -4.54
N TYR A 64 8.62 -5.62 -3.36
CA TYR A 64 7.54 -6.31 -2.69
C TYR A 64 6.44 -5.34 -2.24
N GLN A 65 6.80 -4.20 -1.65
CA GLN A 65 5.84 -3.15 -1.27
C GLN A 65 5.00 -2.67 -2.46
N ARG A 66 5.62 -2.49 -3.64
CA ARG A 66 4.88 -2.10 -4.86
C ARG A 66 3.94 -3.19 -5.33
N ILE A 67 4.38 -4.45 -5.31
CA ILE A 67 3.54 -5.60 -5.66
C ILE A 67 2.33 -5.70 -4.74
N PHE A 68 2.54 -5.59 -3.42
CA PHE A 68 1.47 -5.65 -2.43
C PHE A 68 0.47 -4.50 -2.63
N ALA A 69 0.94 -3.26 -2.78
CA ALA A 69 0.07 -2.12 -3.03
C ALA A 69 -0.75 -2.29 -4.31
N ASP A 70 -0.16 -2.86 -5.36
CA ASP A 70 -0.85 -3.16 -6.60
C ASP A 70 -1.89 -4.28 -6.45
N GLN A 71 -1.56 -5.33 -5.71
CA GLN A 71 -2.50 -6.39 -5.34
C GLN A 71 -3.74 -5.80 -4.65
N GLN A 72 -3.56 -4.95 -3.65
CA GLN A 72 -4.68 -4.33 -2.94
C GLN A 72 -5.56 -3.49 -3.86
N ARG A 73 -4.96 -2.72 -4.78
CA ARG A 73 -5.70 -1.94 -5.77
C ARG A 73 -6.50 -2.83 -6.72
N GLN A 74 -5.87 -3.86 -7.28
CA GLN A 74 -6.51 -4.76 -8.23
C GLN A 74 -7.57 -5.65 -7.60
N LEU A 75 -7.36 -6.06 -6.34
CA LEU A 75 -8.33 -6.81 -5.56
C LEU A 75 -9.57 -5.96 -5.27
N LYS A 76 -9.38 -4.72 -4.80
CA LYS A 76 -10.48 -3.76 -4.61
C LYS A 76 -11.20 -3.46 -5.92
N ALA A 77 -10.45 -3.40 -7.01
CA ALA A 77 -11.04 -3.27 -8.32
C ALA A 77 -11.87 -4.52 -8.62
N GLY A 78 -11.38 -5.73 -8.34
CA GLY A 78 -11.96 -7.01 -8.77
C GLY A 78 -11.31 -7.55 -10.04
N SER A 79 -10.11 -7.06 -10.38
CA SER A 79 -9.30 -7.54 -11.51
C SER A 79 -8.53 -8.82 -11.18
N ILE A 80 -8.29 -9.07 -9.89
CA ILE A 80 -7.68 -10.29 -9.35
C ILE A 80 -8.47 -10.76 -8.13
N THR A 81 -8.21 -11.98 -7.69
CA THR A 81 -8.81 -12.64 -6.53
C THR A 81 -7.79 -12.90 -5.43
N GLU A 82 -8.27 -13.11 -4.21
CA GLU A 82 -7.42 -13.56 -3.08
C GLU A 82 -6.70 -14.88 -3.38
N SER A 83 -7.31 -15.77 -4.17
CA SER A 83 -6.70 -17.04 -4.54
C SER A 83 -5.46 -16.88 -5.42
N GLU A 84 -5.45 -15.88 -6.31
CA GLU A 84 -4.31 -15.56 -7.16
C GLU A 84 -3.19 -14.92 -6.34
N ILE A 85 -3.53 -14.06 -5.36
CA ILE A 85 -2.56 -13.51 -4.40
C ILE A 85 -1.94 -14.64 -3.56
N ALA A 86 -2.75 -15.58 -3.07
CA ALA A 86 -2.27 -16.72 -2.30
C ALA A 86 -1.34 -17.63 -3.12
N ALA A 87 -1.67 -17.88 -4.40
CA ALA A 87 -0.82 -18.65 -5.30
C ALA A 87 0.55 -17.97 -5.53
N PHE A 88 0.56 -16.65 -5.68
CA PHE A 88 1.80 -15.87 -5.76
C PHE A 88 2.61 -15.97 -4.47
N ARG A 89 1.99 -15.80 -3.30
CA ARG A 89 2.67 -15.92 -1.99
C ARG A 89 3.28 -17.30 -1.81
N LYS A 90 2.56 -18.36 -2.18
CA LYS A 90 3.08 -19.73 -2.16
C LYS A 90 4.32 -19.91 -3.05
N LYS A 91 4.31 -19.36 -4.27
CA LYS A 91 5.48 -19.38 -5.15
C LYS A 91 6.67 -18.61 -4.55
N ARG A 92 6.42 -17.41 -4.04
CA ARG A 92 7.43 -16.58 -3.36
C ARG A 92 8.06 -17.32 -2.19
N ASP A 93 7.24 -17.90 -1.31
CA ASP A 93 7.70 -18.55 -0.08
C ASP A 93 8.48 -19.84 -0.35
N ALA A 94 8.33 -20.42 -1.54
CA ALA A 94 9.13 -21.56 -1.99
C ALA A 94 10.52 -21.17 -2.52
N CYS A 95 10.81 -19.88 -2.72
CA CYS A 95 12.11 -19.44 -3.21
C CYS A 95 13.19 -19.47 -2.12
N ASP A 96 14.36 -19.94 -2.50
CA ASP A 96 15.59 -20.02 -1.69
C ASP A 96 16.73 -19.15 -2.24
N SER A 97 16.52 -18.49 -3.38
CA SER A 97 17.51 -17.64 -4.04
C SER A 97 16.91 -16.33 -4.57
N ALA A 98 17.76 -15.31 -4.68
CA ALA A 98 17.39 -14.00 -5.24
C ALA A 98 16.90 -14.10 -6.69
N ALA A 99 17.51 -14.97 -7.50
CA ALA A 99 17.10 -15.19 -8.90
C ALA A 99 15.69 -15.80 -9.00
N CYS A 100 15.34 -16.72 -8.09
CA CYS A 100 13.98 -17.25 -7.98
C CYS A 100 13.00 -16.13 -7.63
N LEU A 101 13.30 -15.32 -6.61
CA LEU A 101 12.44 -14.21 -6.20
C LEU A 101 12.22 -13.18 -7.31
N ASP A 102 13.28 -12.79 -8.03
CA ASP A 102 13.16 -11.87 -9.16
C ASP A 102 12.25 -12.45 -10.26
N THR A 103 12.40 -13.74 -10.56
CA THR A 103 11.56 -14.44 -11.53
C THR A 103 10.09 -14.41 -11.11
N VAL A 104 9.79 -14.76 -9.85
CA VAL A 104 8.43 -14.73 -9.30
C VAL A 104 7.84 -13.32 -9.36
N PHE A 105 8.62 -12.28 -9.04
CA PHE A 105 8.17 -10.88 -9.12
C PHE A 105 7.89 -10.44 -10.56
N ARG A 106 8.73 -10.87 -11.52
CA ARG A 106 8.52 -10.62 -12.94
C ARG A 106 7.27 -11.33 -13.48
N GLU A 107 7.09 -12.61 -13.16
CA GLU A 107 5.91 -13.38 -13.52
C GLU A 107 4.64 -12.70 -13.01
N TRP A 108 4.63 -12.27 -11.74
CA TRP A 108 3.50 -11.56 -11.16
C TRP A 108 3.17 -10.28 -11.92
N LYS A 109 4.16 -9.43 -12.20
CA LYS A 109 3.95 -8.18 -12.96
C LYS A 109 3.32 -8.44 -14.33
N ALA A 110 3.78 -9.46 -15.05
CA ALA A 110 3.22 -9.84 -16.34
C ALA A 110 1.78 -10.34 -16.21
N PHE A 111 1.48 -11.15 -15.18
CA PHE A 111 0.13 -11.62 -14.90
C PHE A 111 -0.82 -10.46 -14.54
N ALA A 112 -0.41 -9.59 -13.61
CA ALA A 112 -1.15 -8.41 -13.16
C ALA A 112 -1.47 -7.45 -14.32
N ALA A 113 -0.52 -7.23 -15.23
CA ALA A 113 -0.74 -6.42 -16.42
C ALA A 113 -1.81 -7.00 -17.35
N GLN A 114 -1.92 -8.33 -17.44
CA GLN A 114 -2.98 -8.99 -18.22
C GLN A 114 -4.31 -9.01 -17.48
N ALA A 115 -4.31 -9.12 -16.15
CA ALA A 115 -5.51 -9.12 -15.33
C ALA A 115 -6.28 -7.80 -15.47
N THR A 116 -5.58 -6.67 -15.53
CA THR A 116 -6.19 -5.36 -15.76
C THR A 116 -6.78 -5.21 -17.16
N THR A 117 -6.17 -5.81 -18.20
CA THR A 117 -6.70 -5.72 -19.57
C THR A 117 -7.90 -6.64 -19.79
N ARG A 118 -7.93 -7.83 -19.17
CA ARG A 118 -9.08 -8.77 -19.23
C ARG A 118 -10.37 -8.16 -18.70
N ARG A 119 -10.27 -7.21 -17.79
CA ARG A 119 -11.42 -6.58 -17.13
C ARG A 119 -11.97 -5.35 -17.88
N LYS A 120 -11.40 -4.99 -19.04
CA LYS A 120 -11.96 -3.92 -19.87
C LYS A 120 -13.39 -4.32 -20.28
N PRO A 121 -14.43 -3.55 -19.89
CA PRO A 121 -15.82 -3.84 -20.26
C PRO A 121 -16.03 -3.75 -21.78
#